data_AF-A0A2M8N5C1-F1
#
_entry.id   AF-A0A2M8N5C1-F1
#
_cell.length_a   1.000
_cell.length_b   1.000
_cell.length_c   1.000
_cell.angle_alpha   90.00
_cell.angle_beta   90.00
_cell.angle_gamma   90.00
#
_symmetry.space_group_name_H-M   'P 1'
#
loop_
_entity.id
_entity.type
_entity.pdbx_description
1 polymer ?
#
loop_
_entity_poly.entity_id
_entity_poly.type
_entity_poly.pdbx_seq_one_letter_code
_entity_poly.pdbx_strand_id
1 'polypeptide(L)'
;FLCSVWEAVMLSTPVSHIELLVEQNNAAGIIMQHLRQNVERPISAILTLNTIAHTVGAAGAGAEATAIFGSEFFGIISAVLTLLILVFSEIIPKTIGAVYAKQLTPFTAYSLRVLLFVFAPAVYAFEFITRAMRPSEDAPTVTRSELQVMARISAQEGGIQE
;
A
#
# COMPACT_ATOMS: atom_id res chain seq x y z
N PHE A 1 2.56 -7.08 9.73
CA PHE A 1 3.46 -7.84 8.83
C PHE A 1 2.87 -7.99 7.44
N LEU A 2 1.82 -8.80 7.23
CA LEU A 2 1.27 -9.06 5.88
C LEU A 2 0.78 -7.78 5.17
N CYS A 3 0.11 -6.88 5.88
CA CYS A 3 -0.33 -5.58 5.35
C CYS A 3 0.83 -4.81 4.69
N SER A 4 1.96 -4.72 5.41
CA SER A 4 3.17 -4.06 4.96
C SER A 4 3.86 -4.75 3.78
N VAL A 5 3.80 -6.09 3.71
CA VAL A 5 4.26 -6.82 2.52
C VAL A 5 3.36 -6.52 1.32
N TRP A 6 2.04 -6.62 1.47
CA TRP A 6 1.11 -6.36 0.37
C TRP A 6 1.20 -4.94 -0.16
N GLU A 7 1.31 -3.96 0.72
CA GLU A 7 1.52 -2.55 0.36
C GLU A 7 2.79 -2.38 -0.48
N ALA A 8 3.92 -2.89 0.01
CA ALA A 8 5.19 -2.76 -0.68
C ALA A 8 5.22 -3.50 -2.02
N VAL A 9 4.70 -4.73 -2.09
CA VAL A 9 4.61 -5.48 -3.35
C VAL A 9 3.72 -4.72 -4.35
N MET A 10 2.57 -4.22 -3.92
CA MET A 10 1.64 -3.50 -4.80
C MET A 10 2.25 -2.23 -5.38
N LEU A 11 3.00 -1.47 -4.59
CA LEU A 11 3.63 -0.22 -5.01
C LEU A 11 4.94 -0.44 -5.78
N SER A 12 5.71 -1.48 -5.44
CA SER A 12 7.04 -1.72 -6.01
C SER A 12 7.04 -2.68 -7.21
N THR A 13 5.92 -3.35 -7.52
CA THR A 13 5.85 -4.22 -8.70
C THR A 13 5.89 -3.39 -9.99
N PRO A 14 6.88 -3.58 -10.88
CA PRO A 14 6.96 -2.84 -12.14
C PRO A 14 5.74 -3.10 -13.04
N VAL A 15 5.26 -2.08 -13.75
CA VAL A 15 4.13 -2.21 -14.70
C VAL A 15 4.44 -3.26 -15.76
N SER A 16 5.64 -3.24 -16.33
CA SER A 16 6.09 -4.19 -17.34
C SER A 16 6.05 -5.65 -16.86
N HIS A 17 6.29 -5.91 -15.57
CA HIS A 17 6.18 -7.26 -15.03
C HIS A 17 4.73 -7.75 -14.99
N ILE A 18 3.79 -6.86 -14.65
CA ILE A 18 2.37 -7.17 -14.62
C ILE A 18 1.86 -7.42 -16.04
N GLU A 19 2.25 -6.60 -17.01
CA GLU A 19 1.89 -6.78 -18.42
C GLU A 19 2.39 -8.11 -18.96
N LEU A 20 3.65 -8.47 -18.69
CA LEU A 20 4.19 -9.79 -19.07
C LEU A 20 3.36 -10.95 -18.48
N LEU A 21 2.92 -10.84 -17.22
CA LEU A 21 2.07 -11.87 -16.61
C LEU A 21 0.69 -11.94 -17.27
N VAL A 22 0.13 -10.79 -17.67
CA VAL A 22 -1.16 -10.73 -18.39
C VAL A 22 -1.05 -11.35 -19.77
N GLU A 23 0.00 -11.03 -20.54
CA GLU A 23 0.27 -11.63 -21.85
C GLU A 23 0.43 -13.16 -21.78
N GLN A 24 1.02 -13.65 -20.69
CA GLN A 24 1.15 -15.08 -20.40
C GLN A 24 -0.17 -15.73 -19.93
N ASN A 25 -1.30 -15.02 -19.96
CA ASN A 25 -2.59 -15.46 -19.43
C ASN A 25 -2.52 -15.90 -17.95
N ASN A 26 -1.61 -15.33 -17.17
CA ASN A 26 -1.51 -15.62 -15.74
C ASN A 26 -2.60 -14.86 -14.98
N ALA A 27 -3.49 -15.61 -14.31
CA ALA A 27 -4.59 -15.04 -13.54
C ALA A 27 -4.12 -14.04 -12.46
N ALA A 28 -2.94 -14.23 -11.88
CA ALA A 28 -2.41 -13.32 -10.88
C ALA A 28 -2.00 -11.96 -11.49
N GLY A 29 -1.48 -11.96 -12.72
CA GLY A 29 -1.21 -10.74 -13.49
C GLY A 29 -2.48 -9.95 -13.77
N ILE A 30 -3.53 -10.64 -14.22
CA ILE A 30 -4.84 -10.03 -14.51
C ILE A 30 -5.46 -9.41 -13.24
N ILE A 31 -5.41 -10.12 -12.11
CA ILE A 31 -5.90 -9.61 -10.84
C ILE A 31 -5.09 -8.39 -10.40
N MET A 32 -3.75 -8.47 -10.44
CA MET A 32 -2.88 -7.37 -10.04
C MET A 32 -3.09 -6.13 -10.93
N GLN A 33 -3.30 -6.32 -12.23
CA GLN A 33 -3.63 -5.24 -13.16
C GLN A 33 -4.93 -4.54 -12.74
N HIS A 34 -5.99 -5.29 -12.44
CA HIS A 34 -7.25 -4.73 -11.94
C HIS A 34 -7.10 -4.00 -10.60
N LEU A 35 -6.31 -4.56 -9.67
CA LEU A 35 -6.02 -3.92 -8.38
C LEU A 35 -5.29 -2.58 -8.58
N ARG A 36 -4.36 -2.49 -9.55
CA ARG A 36 -3.62 -1.26 -9.85
C ARG A 36 -4.42 -0.20 -10.58
N GLN A 37 -5.40 -0.59 -11.41
CA GLN A 37 -6.29 0.36 -12.08
C GLN A 37 -7.04 1.24 -11.08
N ASN A 38 -7.38 0.70 -9.91
CA ASN A 38 -8.05 1.42 -8.83
C ASN A 38 -7.28 1.25 -7.52
N VAL A 39 -6.02 1.70 -7.51
CA VAL A 39 -5.08 1.48 -6.40
C VAL A 39 -5.59 1.97 -5.05
N GLU A 40 -6.47 2.98 -5.03
CA GLU A 40 -7.09 3.50 -3.81
C GLU A 40 -7.83 2.42 -3.03
N ARG A 41 -8.56 1.52 -3.71
CA ARG A 41 -9.37 0.48 -3.05
C ARG A 41 -8.52 -0.50 -2.22
N PRO A 42 -7.53 -1.21 -2.81
CA PRO A 42 -6.67 -2.10 -2.05
C PRO A 42 -5.79 -1.36 -1.04
N ILE A 43 -5.28 -0.15 -1.35
CA ILE A 43 -4.50 0.62 -0.38
C ILE A 43 -5.34 0.95 0.85
N SER A 44 -6.56 1.48 0.67
CA SER A 44 -7.45 1.82 1.79
C SER A 44 -7.80 0.59 2.62
N ALA A 45 -8.06 -0.57 1.98
CA ALA A 45 -8.30 -1.82 2.71
C ALA A 45 -7.07 -2.27 3.52
N ILE A 46 -5.89 -2.26 2.92
CA ILE A 46 -4.62 -2.62 3.57
C ILE A 46 -4.37 -1.70 4.76
N LEU A 47 -4.48 -0.38 4.57
CA LEU A 47 -4.23 0.61 5.61
C LEU A 47 -5.24 0.49 6.75
N THR A 48 -6.51 0.28 6.44
CA THR A 48 -7.57 0.07 7.45
C THR A 48 -7.25 -1.15 8.30
N LEU A 49 -6.95 -2.30 7.67
CA LEU A 49 -6.56 -3.50 8.39
C LEU A 49 -5.28 -3.28 9.20
N ASN A 50 -4.30 -2.57 8.65
CA ASN A 50 -3.05 -2.28 9.34
C ASN A 50 -3.32 -1.48 10.62
N THR A 51 -4.08 -0.39 10.53
CA THR A 51 -4.46 0.43 11.68
C THR A 51 -5.20 -0.38 12.74
N ILE A 52 -6.19 -1.18 12.34
CA ILE A 52 -6.93 -2.04 13.29
C ILE A 52 -5.98 -3.01 13.98
N ALA A 53 -5.13 -3.70 13.22
CA ALA A 53 -4.19 -4.69 13.76
C ALA A 53 -3.19 -4.04 14.72
N HIS A 54 -2.65 -2.86 14.40
CA HIS A 54 -1.72 -2.14 15.24
C HIS A 54 -2.38 -1.61 16.51
N THR A 55 -3.55 -0.98 16.41
CA THR A 55 -4.25 -0.43 17.58
C THR A 55 -4.75 -1.53 18.50
N VAL A 56 -5.45 -2.54 17.97
CA VAL A 56 -5.98 -3.64 18.79
C VAL A 56 -4.85 -4.49 19.35
N GLY A 57 -3.83 -4.79 18.55
CA GLY A 57 -2.67 -5.57 18.98
C GLY A 57 -1.87 -4.87 20.07
N ALA A 58 -1.58 -3.57 19.90
CA ALA A 58 -0.87 -2.80 20.91
C ALA A 58 -1.69 -2.60 22.19
N ALA A 59 -2.99 -2.31 22.08
CA ALA A 59 -3.88 -2.18 23.23
C ALA A 59 -4.00 -3.49 24.01
N GLY A 60 -4.18 -4.62 23.31
CA GLY A 60 -4.26 -5.94 23.93
C GLY A 60 -2.96 -6.34 24.62
N ALA A 61 -1.82 -6.21 23.93
CA ALA A 61 -0.51 -6.50 24.52
C ALA A 61 -0.18 -5.56 25.70
N GLY A 62 -0.57 -4.28 25.62
CA GLY A 62 -0.42 -3.33 26.71
C GLY A 62 -1.28 -3.68 27.92
N ALA A 63 -2.52 -4.13 27.72
CA ALA A 63 -3.41 -4.56 28.79
C ALA A 63 -2.84 -5.79 29.53
N GLU A 64 -2.40 -6.80 28.79
CA GLU A 64 -1.77 -8.01 29.35
C GLU A 64 -0.47 -7.67 30.09
N ALA A 65 0.38 -6.83 29.50
CA ALA A 65 1.61 -6.42 30.15
C ALA A 65 1.36 -5.63 31.44
N THR A 66 0.31 -4.79 31.47
CA THR A 66 -0.09 -4.08 32.70
C THR A 66 -0.56 -5.05 33.78
N ALA A 67 -1.31 -6.09 33.40
CA ALA A 67 -1.79 -7.10 34.35
C ALA A 67 -0.65 -7.90 34.98
N ILE A 68 0.43 -8.17 34.23
CA ILE A 68 1.56 -8.99 34.69
C ILE A 68 2.62 -8.14 35.42
N PHE A 69 2.98 -6.98 34.88
CA PHE A 69 4.11 -6.17 35.35
C PHE A 69 3.71 -4.95 36.19
N GLY A 70 2.42 -4.66 36.30
CA GLY A 70 1.91 -3.48 36.99
C GLY A 70 2.08 -2.19 36.19
N SER A 71 1.40 -1.13 36.62
CA SER A 71 1.34 0.14 35.90
C SER A 71 2.65 0.94 35.89
N GLU A 72 3.58 0.65 36.79
CA GLU A 72 4.86 1.36 36.91
C GLU A 72 5.75 1.19 35.67
N PHE A 73 5.71 0.01 35.04
CA PHE A 73 6.49 -0.28 33.83
C PHE A 73 5.75 0.01 32.52
N PHE A 74 4.50 0.47 32.58
CA PHE A 74 3.63 0.65 31.41
C PHE A 74 4.27 1.50 30.32
N GLY A 75 4.92 2.61 30.69
CA GLY A 75 5.56 3.53 29.74
C GLY A 75 6.71 2.88 28.96
N ILE A 76 7.61 2.18 29.66
CA ILE A 76 8.76 1.50 29.06
C ILE A 76 8.28 0.35 28.18
N ILE A 77 7.33 -0.46 28.66
CA ILE A 77 6.78 -1.58 27.89
C ILE A 77 6.11 -1.08 26.61
N SER A 78 5.32 -0.01 26.69
CA SER A 78 4.67 0.59 25.52
C SER A 78 5.67 1.11 24.50
N ALA A 79 6.75 1.76 24.95
CA ALA A 79 7.81 2.25 24.07
C ALA A 79 8.54 1.09 23.36
N VAL A 80 8.92 0.05 24.10
CA VAL A 80 9.57 -1.14 23.53
C VAL A 80 8.64 -1.86 22.56
N LEU A 81 7.38 -2.07 22.94
CA LEU A 81 6.38 -2.70 22.08
C LEU A 81 6.18 -1.92 20.77
N THR A 82 6.08 -0.59 20.85
CA THR A 82 5.95 0.28 19.67
C THR A 82 7.16 0.13 18.75
N LEU A 83 8.37 0.13 19.29
CA LEU A 83 9.60 -0.08 18.51
C LEU A 83 9.60 -1.45 17.82
N LEU A 84 9.21 -2.51 18.54
CA LEU A 84 9.12 -3.86 17.99
C LEU A 84 8.11 -3.93 16.84
N ILE A 85 6.93 -3.36 17.04
CA ILE A 85 5.89 -3.29 16.00
C ILE A 85 6.43 -2.55 14.77
N LEU A 86 7.07 -1.39 14.94
CA LEU A 86 7.61 -0.59 13.85
C LEU A 86 8.65 -1.38 13.05
N VAL A 87 9.62 -2.01 13.72
CA VAL A 87 10.70 -2.75 13.04
C VAL A 87 10.17 -4.03 12.38
N PHE A 88 9.48 -4.88 13.14
CA PHE A 88 9.11 -6.22 12.68
C PHE A 88 7.81 -6.26 11.87
N SER A 89 6.87 -5.35 12.12
CA SER A 89 5.60 -5.32 11.39
C SER A 89 5.61 -4.39 10.20
N GLU A 90 6.41 -3.31 10.23
CA GLU A 90 6.40 -2.29 9.17
C GLU A 90 7.69 -2.21 8.35
N ILE A 91 8.85 -1.92 8.95
CA ILE A 91 10.10 -1.66 8.19
C ILE A 91 10.55 -2.93 7.47
N ILE A 92 10.85 -3.99 8.22
CA ILE A 92 11.38 -5.24 7.64
C ILE A 92 10.45 -5.79 6.56
N PRO A 93 9.12 -5.90 6.78
CA PRO A 93 8.23 -6.48 5.78
C PRO A 93 8.05 -5.59 4.54
N LYS A 94 8.07 -4.25 4.69
CA LYS A 94 8.08 -3.34 3.54
C LYS A 94 9.33 -3.54 2.70
N THR A 95 10.50 -3.67 3.33
CA THR A 95 11.75 -3.95 2.62
C THR A 95 11.69 -5.28 1.87
N ILE A 96 11.20 -6.34 2.51
CA ILE A 96 11.02 -7.66 1.86
C ILE A 96 10.06 -7.55 0.67
N GLY A 97 8.90 -6.90 0.85
CA GLY A 97 7.91 -6.74 -0.20
C GLY A 97 8.44 -5.94 -1.41
N ALA A 98 9.26 -4.92 -1.16
CA ALA A 98 9.86 -4.13 -2.22
C ALA A 98 10.96 -4.89 -2.98
N VAL A 99 11.85 -5.59 -2.25
CA VAL A 99 12.97 -6.35 -2.84
C VAL A 99 12.46 -7.56 -3.64
N TYR A 100 11.49 -8.29 -3.10
CA TYR A 100 10.96 -9.52 -3.70
C TYR A 100 9.61 -9.31 -4.40
N ALA A 101 9.32 -8.09 -4.84
CA ALA A 101 8.01 -7.69 -5.39
C ALA A 101 7.54 -8.62 -6.51
N LYS A 102 8.43 -8.98 -7.44
CA LYS A 102 8.10 -9.87 -8.57
C LYS A 102 7.71 -11.28 -8.11
N GLN A 103 8.47 -11.90 -7.20
CA GLN A 103 8.14 -13.24 -6.72
C GLN A 103 6.88 -13.25 -5.84
N LEU A 104 6.64 -12.16 -5.11
CA LEU A 104 5.48 -12.02 -4.22
C LEU A 104 4.24 -11.48 -4.92
N THR A 105 4.34 -11.06 -6.19
CA THR A 105 3.21 -10.54 -6.98
C THR A 105 2.05 -11.52 -7.01
N PRO A 106 2.23 -12.82 -7.31
CA PRO A 106 1.11 -13.72 -7.40
C PRO A 106 0.41 -13.93 -6.06
N PHE A 107 1.18 -14.11 -4.99
CA PHE A 107 0.66 -14.25 -3.63
C PHE A 107 -0.17 -13.01 -3.25
N THR A 108 0.40 -11.82 -3.43
CA THR A 108 -0.23 -10.54 -3.11
C THR A 108 -1.52 -10.32 -3.89
N ALA A 109 -1.54 -10.63 -5.20
CA ALA A 109 -2.71 -10.44 -6.03
C ALA A 109 -3.91 -11.27 -5.53
N TYR A 110 -3.70 -12.56 -5.26
CA TYR A 110 -4.78 -13.43 -4.77
C TYR A 110 -5.22 -13.07 -3.35
N SER A 111 -4.28 -12.80 -2.44
CA SER A 111 -4.63 -12.44 -1.06
C SER A 111 -5.35 -11.10 -0.96
N LEU A 112 -4.96 -10.11 -1.77
CA LEU A 112 -5.64 -8.81 -1.80
C LEU A 112 -7.05 -8.91 -2.37
N ARG A 113 -7.30 -9.80 -3.34
CA ARG A 113 -8.65 -10.05 -3.83
C ARG A 113 -9.57 -10.55 -2.72
N VAL A 114 -9.09 -11.46 -1.88
CA VAL A 114 -9.84 -11.95 -0.71
C VAL A 114 -10.01 -10.84 0.32
N LEU A 115 -8.95 -10.07 0.61
CA LEU A 115 -9.00 -8.94 1.53
C LEU A 115 -10.07 -7.93 1.12
N LEU A 116 -10.12 -7.55 -0.16
CA LEU A 116 -11.11 -6.61 -0.68
C LEU A 116 -12.54 -7.14 -0.56
N PHE A 117 -12.75 -8.45 -0.70
CA PHE A 117 -14.05 -9.05 -0.49
C PHE A 117 -14.50 -8.94 0.98
N VAL A 118 -13.58 -9.21 1.93
CA VAL A 118 -13.87 -9.12 3.37
C VAL A 118 -14.07 -7.67 3.82
N PHE A 119 -13.25 -6.74 3.33
CA PHE A 119 -13.28 -5.33 3.70
C PHE A 119 -14.14 -4.47 2.76
N ALA A 120 -14.90 -5.08 1.85
CA ALA A 120 -15.79 -4.39 0.92
C ALA A 120 -16.63 -3.28 1.59
N PRO A 121 -17.35 -3.51 2.72
CA PRO A 121 -18.16 -2.45 3.33
C PRO A 121 -17.33 -1.24 3.79
N ALA A 122 -16.14 -1.48 4.36
CA ALA A 122 -15.25 -0.41 4.77
C ALA A 122 -14.68 0.35 3.56
N VAL A 123 -14.29 -0.37 2.50
CA VAL A 123 -13.79 0.24 1.25
C VAL A 123 -14.84 1.16 0.63
N TYR A 124 -16.10 0.71 0.52
CA TYR A 124 -17.18 1.55 -0.03
C TYR A 124 -17.43 2.81 0.80
N ALA A 125 -17.34 2.71 2.13
CA ALA A 125 -17.46 3.88 3.00
C ALA A 125 -16.33 4.89 2.75
N PHE A 126 -15.09 4.43 2.63
CA PHE A 126 -13.96 5.29 2.29
C PHE A 126 -14.11 5.91 0.89
N GLU A 127 -14.51 5.14 -0.12
CA GLU A 127 -14.76 5.66 -1.47
C GLU A 127 -15.81 6.78 -1.47
N PHE A 128 -16.87 6.63 -0.67
CA PHE A 128 -17.90 7.66 -0.52
C PHE A 128 -17.32 8.96 0.07
N ILE A 129 -16.53 8.85 1.13
CA ILE A 129 -15.87 10.01 1.76
C ILE A 129 -14.91 10.69 0.78
N THR A 130 -14.03 9.91 0.12
CA THR A 130 -13.05 10.45 -0.83
C THR A 130 -13.73 11.13 -2.01
N ARG A 131 -14.81 10.54 -2.54
CA ARG A 131 -15.57 11.14 -3.65
C ARG A 131 -16.26 12.44 -3.25
N ALA A 132 -16.72 12.56 -2.00
CA ALA A 132 -17.27 13.81 -1.47
C ALA A 132 -16.21 14.91 -1.30
N MET A 133 -14.93 14.55 -1.21
CA MET A 133 -13.82 15.49 -1.06
C MET A 133 -13.14 15.86 -2.38
N ARG A 134 -13.37 15.12 -3.48
CA ARG A 134 -12.76 15.43 -4.78
C ARG A 134 -13.36 16.71 -5.36
N PRO A 135 -12.54 17.71 -5.74
CA PRO A 135 -13.00 18.87 -6.50
C PRO A 135 -13.62 18.43 -7.83
N SER A 136 -14.64 19.16 -8.31
CA SER A 136 -15.26 18.91 -9.61
C SER A 136 -14.22 18.88 -10.74
N GLU A 137 -14.37 17.93 -11.65
CA GLU A 137 -13.48 17.52 -12.77
C GLU A 137 -13.26 18.58 -13.88
N ASP A 138 -13.48 19.87 -13.61
CA ASP A 138 -13.43 20.93 -14.63
C ASP A 138 -12.04 21.59 -14.80
N ALA A 139 -11.00 21.08 -14.12
CA ALA A 139 -9.64 21.58 -14.30
C ALA A 139 -8.92 20.82 -15.44
N PRO A 140 -8.32 21.51 -16.42
CA PRO A 140 -7.58 20.85 -17.50
C PRO A 140 -6.44 20.00 -16.92
N THR A 141 -6.40 18.72 -17.29
CA THR A 141 -5.45 17.71 -16.78
C THR A 141 -3.99 18.03 -17.10
N VAL A 142 -3.74 18.87 -18.11
CA VAL A 142 -2.40 19.36 -18.48
C VAL A 142 -2.47 20.85 -18.77
N THR A 143 -1.73 21.65 -18.00
CA THR A 143 -1.64 23.10 -18.20
C THR A 143 -0.62 23.45 -19.29
N ARG A 144 -0.79 24.61 -19.94
CA ARG A 144 0.20 25.11 -20.92
C ARG A 144 1.60 25.25 -20.32
N SER A 145 1.68 25.62 -19.05
CA SER A 145 2.94 25.69 -18.28
C SER A 145 3.60 24.33 -18.15
N GLU A 146 2.83 23.27 -17.88
CA GLU A 146 3.37 21.91 -17.80
C GLU A 146 3.85 21.41 -19.16
N LEU A 147 3.11 21.69 -20.24
CA LEU A 147 3.54 21.38 -21.60
C LEU A 147 4.88 22.06 -21.96
N GLN A 148 5.07 23.32 -21.58
CA GLN A 148 6.33 24.03 -21.79
C GLN A 148 7.48 23.40 -20.99
N VAL A 149 7.21 22.98 -19.75
CA VAL A 149 8.22 22.31 -18.90
C VAL A 149 8.59 20.95 -19.48
N MET A 150 7.62 20.13 -19.89
CA MET A 150 7.88 18.83 -20.53
C MET A 150 8.68 18.99 -21.82
N ALA A 151 8.32 19.95 -22.68
CA ALA A 151 9.07 20.24 -23.91
C ALA A 151 10.51 20.68 -23.62
N ARG A 152 10.72 21.50 -22.57
CA ARG A 152 12.06 21.94 -22.17
C ARG A 152 12.90 20.80 -21.61
N ILE A 153 12.32 19.93 -20.79
CA ILE A 153 13.00 18.74 -20.24
C ILE A 153 13.38 17.80 -21.38
N SER A 154 12.46 17.50 -22.30
CA SER A 154 12.76 16.67 -23.47
C SER A 154 13.81 17.28 -24.40
N ALA A 155 13.88 18.62 -24.51
CA ALA A 155 14.94 19.28 -25.27
C ALA A 155 16.31 19.24 -24.58
N GLN A 156 16.34 19.16 -23.23
CA GLN A 156 17.58 19.04 -22.45
C GLN A 156 18.05 17.58 -22.31
N GLU A 157 17.12 16.63 -22.20
CA GLU A 157 17.38 15.19 -22.12
C GLU A 157 17.54 14.54 -23.51
N GLY A 158 17.00 15.19 -24.55
CA GLY A 158 17.11 14.81 -25.96
C GLY A 158 18.49 15.07 -26.55
N GLY A 159 19.54 14.63 -25.86
CA GLY A 159 20.82 14.33 -26.46
C GLY A 159 20.82 12.88 -26.95
N ILE A 160 20.08 12.59 -28.01
CA ILE A 160 20.38 11.41 -28.83
C ILE A 160 21.67 11.78 -29.55
N GLN A 161 22.81 11.45 -28.94
CA GLN A 161 24.10 11.46 -29.63
C GLN A 161 24.01 10.42 -30.74
N GLU A 162 24.21 10.87 -31.98
CA GLU A 162 24.49 10.01 -33.14
C GLU A 162 25.60 9.00 -32.87
#